data_AF-A0AB39QRE6-F1
#
_entry.id   AF-A0AB39QRE6-F1
#
_cell.length_a   1.000
_cell.length_b   1.000
_cell.length_c   1.000
_cell.angle_alpha   90.00
_cell.angle_beta   90.00
_cell.angle_gamma   90.00
#
_symmetry.space_group_name_H-M   'P 1'
#
loop_
_entity.id
_entity.type
_entity.pdbx_description
1 polymer ?
#
loop_
_entity_poly.entity_id
_entity_poly.type
_entity_poly.pdbx_seq_one_letter_code
_entity_poly.pdbx_strand_id
1 'polypeptide(L)'
;MPAPAEALRPVADSTDPVERVAVATEFLLRHVLARQGVVRAMIAATVVRPAEAAARPGLRFGLIDHALAPLAESSAIGPAALDQLKRGLTVVVSAEALFNLTDLHGMAPEKAIASLVHTATTLTRAALRDVEHAESGAGPDATAHPQTAA
;
A
#
# COMPACT_ATOMS: atom_id res chain seq x y z
N MET A 1 -18.39 -5.61 -4.43
CA MET A 1 -17.09 -5.20 -5.00
C MET A 1 -16.57 -6.34 -5.84
N PRO A 2 -15.95 -6.05 -6.99
CA PRO A 2 -15.17 -7.03 -7.75
C PRO A 2 -14.08 -7.67 -6.88
N ALA A 3 -13.69 -8.90 -7.20
CA ALA A 3 -12.54 -9.54 -6.55
C ALA A 3 -11.24 -8.80 -6.89
N PRO A 4 -10.17 -8.89 -6.05
CA PRO A 4 -8.90 -8.21 -6.33
C PRO A 4 -8.31 -8.50 -7.72
N ALA A 5 -8.37 -9.75 -8.19
CA ALA A 5 -7.92 -10.12 -9.53
C ALA A 5 -8.71 -9.42 -10.65
N GLU A 6 -10.00 -9.19 -10.43
CA GLU A 6 -10.84 -8.48 -11.39
C GLU A 6 -10.51 -6.98 -11.41
N ALA A 7 -10.25 -6.41 -10.23
CA ALA A 7 -9.85 -5.01 -10.07
C ALA A 7 -8.50 -4.70 -10.75
N LEU A 8 -7.54 -5.64 -10.66
CA LEU A 8 -6.20 -5.50 -11.22
C LEU A 8 -6.06 -6.06 -12.64
N ARG A 9 -7.15 -6.47 -13.29
CA ARG A 9 -7.13 -6.94 -14.69
C ARG A 9 -6.38 -6.01 -15.66
N PRO A 10 -6.45 -4.66 -15.57
CA PRO A 10 -5.70 -3.77 -16.46
C PRO A 10 -4.17 -3.93 -16.39
N VAL A 11 -3.65 -4.50 -15.31
CA VAL A 11 -2.22 -4.71 -15.03
C VAL A 11 -1.91 -6.18 -14.75
N ALA A 12 -2.72 -7.10 -15.30
CA ALA A 12 -2.56 -8.53 -15.08
C ALA A 12 -1.17 -9.04 -15.49
N ASP A 13 -0.62 -8.48 -16.57
CA ASP A 13 0.69 -8.86 -17.13
C ASP A 13 1.87 -8.04 -16.54
N SER A 14 1.59 -7.07 -15.67
CA SER A 14 2.63 -6.25 -15.03
C SER A 14 3.09 -6.89 -13.73
N THR A 15 4.42 -6.97 -13.56
CA THR A 15 5.08 -7.33 -12.30
C THR A 15 5.58 -6.11 -11.54
N ASP A 16 5.41 -4.89 -12.08
CA ASP A 16 5.84 -3.66 -11.40
C ASP A 16 4.91 -3.36 -10.21
N PRO A 17 5.40 -3.45 -8.96
CA PRO A 17 4.56 -3.19 -7.80
C PRO A 17 4.06 -1.74 -7.76
N VAL A 18 4.78 -0.78 -8.35
CA VAL A 18 4.39 0.63 -8.37
C VAL A 18 3.15 0.83 -9.25
N GLU A 19 3.19 0.29 -10.47
CA GLU A 19 2.05 0.32 -11.40
C GLU A 19 0.83 -0.40 -10.80
N ARG A 20 1.02 -1.59 -10.24
CA ARG A 20 -0.05 -2.39 -9.65
C ARG A 20 -0.71 -1.70 -8.46
N VAL A 21 0.09 -1.10 -7.57
CA VAL A 21 -0.43 -0.32 -6.43
C VAL A 21 -1.17 0.94 -6.90
N ALA A 22 -0.71 1.60 -7.96
CA ALA A 22 -1.41 2.76 -8.53
C ALA A 22 -2.83 2.37 -8.97
N VAL A 23 -2.97 1.29 -9.75
CA VAL A 23 -4.27 0.79 -10.22
C VAL A 23 -5.17 0.33 -9.08
N ALA A 24 -4.62 -0.42 -8.12
CA ALA A 24 -5.38 -0.87 -6.95
C ALA A 24 -5.90 0.32 -6.12
N THR A 25 -5.08 1.36 -5.95
CA THR A 25 -5.44 2.59 -5.23
C THR A 25 -6.55 3.33 -5.95
N GLU A 26 -6.37 3.63 -7.24
CA GLU A 26 -7.38 4.34 -8.02
C GLU A 26 -8.71 3.58 -8.04
N PHE A 27 -8.67 2.26 -8.26
CA PHE A 27 -9.84 1.41 -8.28
C PHE A 27 -10.63 1.50 -6.97
N LEU A 28 -9.96 1.33 -5.82
CA LEU A 28 -10.62 1.41 -4.52
C LEU A 28 -11.26 2.78 -4.32
N LEU A 29 -10.53 3.86 -4.60
CA LEU A 29 -10.98 5.22 -4.30
C LEU A 29 -12.13 5.66 -5.19
N ARG A 30 -12.11 5.31 -6.49
CA ARG A 30 -13.27 5.47 -7.37
C ARG A 30 -14.46 4.67 -6.85
N HIS A 31 -14.22 3.47 -6.33
CA HIS A 31 -15.29 2.65 -5.77
C HIS A 31 -15.91 3.28 -4.51
N VAL A 32 -15.07 3.80 -3.61
CA VAL A 32 -15.48 4.51 -2.40
C VAL A 32 -16.28 5.77 -2.76
N LEU A 33 -15.78 6.59 -3.70
CA LEU A 33 -16.41 7.84 -4.08
C LEU A 33 -17.84 7.63 -4.60
N ALA A 34 -18.04 6.60 -5.44
CA ALA A 34 -19.36 6.24 -5.96
C ALA A 34 -20.34 5.69 -4.90
N ARG A 35 -19.86 5.29 -3.71
CA ARG A 35 -20.68 4.75 -2.60
C ARG A 35 -20.47 5.52 -1.29
N GLN A 36 -20.01 6.75 -1.39
CA GLN A 36 -19.49 7.49 -0.24
C GLN A 36 -20.50 7.60 0.93
N GLY A 37 -21.80 7.72 0.66
CA GLY A 37 -22.83 7.78 1.71
C GLY A 37 -22.84 6.52 2.60
N VAL A 38 -22.88 5.33 2.00
CA VAL A 38 -22.88 4.05 2.73
C VAL A 38 -21.53 3.83 3.42
N VAL A 39 -20.42 4.17 2.75
CA VAL A 39 -19.08 4.02 3.32
C VAL A 39 -18.91 4.91 4.55
N ARG A 40 -19.39 6.16 4.50
CA ARG A 40 -19.37 7.09 5.63
C ARG A 40 -20.23 6.59 6.79
N ALA A 41 -21.44 6.12 6.52
CA ALA A 41 -22.31 5.54 7.55
C ALA A 41 -21.65 4.34 8.25
N MET A 42 -21.01 3.46 7.47
CA MET A 42 -20.29 2.31 7.99
C MET A 42 -19.07 2.72 8.84
N ILE A 43 -18.26 3.68 8.37
CA ILE A 43 -17.14 4.22 9.15
C ILE A 43 -17.64 4.79 10.47
N ALA A 44 -18.63 5.68 10.43
CA ALA A 44 -19.19 6.30 11.62
C ALA A 44 -19.67 5.24 12.63
N ALA A 45 -20.43 4.23 12.16
CA ALA A 45 -20.90 3.11 12.97
C ALA A 45 -19.75 2.35 13.66
N THR A 46 -18.69 2.03 12.92
CA THR A 46 -17.54 1.27 13.45
C THR A 46 -16.61 2.09 14.34
N VAL A 47 -16.57 3.42 14.17
CA VAL A 47 -15.82 4.32 15.06
C VAL A 47 -16.50 4.42 16.43
N VAL A 48 -17.83 4.55 16.46
CA VAL A 48 -18.57 4.64 17.73
C VAL A 48 -18.75 3.28 18.43
N ARG A 49 -18.60 2.17 17.70
CA ARG A 49 -18.65 0.80 18.22
C ARG A 49 -17.43 0.00 17.75
N PRO A 50 -16.25 0.19 18.37
CA PRO A 50 -15.02 -0.44 17.93
C PRO A 50 -15.05 -1.99 18.02
N ALA A 51 -15.85 -2.55 18.92
CA ALA A 51 -16.07 -4.00 18.99
C ALA A 51 -16.70 -4.57 17.70
N GLU A 52 -17.39 -3.76 16.92
CA GLU A 52 -17.99 -4.13 15.63
C GLU A 52 -17.08 -3.79 14.43
N ALA A 53 -15.85 -3.32 14.65
CA ALA A 53 -14.96 -2.89 13.56
C ALA A 53 -14.67 -4.01 12.55
N ALA A 54 -14.66 -5.27 12.99
CA ALA A 54 -14.48 -6.44 12.14
C ALA A 54 -15.62 -6.64 11.11
N ALA A 55 -16.78 -6.02 11.33
CA ALA A 55 -17.89 -6.05 10.37
C ALA A 55 -17.63 -5.17 9.13
N ARG A 56 -16.65 -4.26 9.18
CA ARG A 56 -16.29 -3.42 8.04
C ARG A 56 -15.49 -4.24 7.02
N PRO A 57 -15.92 -4.30 5.74
CA PRO A 57 -15.19 -5.02 4.70
C PRO A 57 -13.76 -4.48 4.54
N GLY A 58 -12.77 -5.34 4.83
CA GLY A 58 -11.35 -5.06 4.70
C GLY A 58 -10.82 -5.09 3.26
N LEU A 59 -11.55 -4.51 2.31
CA LEU A 59 -11.30 -4.66 0.87
C LEU A 59 -9.91 -4.21 0.43
N ARG A 60 -9.37 -3.17 1.07
CA ARG A 60 -8.01 -2.68 0.83
C ARG A 60 -6.94 -3.74 1.07
N PHE A 61 -7.11 -4.63 2.05
CA PHE A 61 -6.11 -5.65 2.36
C PHE A 61 -5.92 -6.60 1.19
N GLY A 62 -7.02 -7.17 0.66
CA GLY A 62 -6.96 -8.06 -0.50
C GLY A 62 -6.43 -7.37 -1.76
N LEU A 63 -6.72 -6.08 -1.95
CA LEU A 63 -6.17 -5.30 -3.07
C LEU A 63 -4.67 -5.06 -2.92
N ILE A 64 -4.21 -4.68 -1.72
CA ILE A 64 -2.79 -4.46 -1.43
C ILE A 64 -2.01 -5.77 -1.57
N ASP A 65 -2.50 -6.87 -0.99
CA ASP A 65 -1.86 -8.17 -1.07
C ASP A 65 -1.74 -8.63 -2.53
N HIS A 66 -2.80 -8.49 -3.32
CA HIS A 66 -2.78 -8.89 -4.72
C HIS A 66 -1.91 -7.97 -5.59
N ALA A 67 -1.86 -6.67 -5.29
CA ALA A 67 -0.98 -5.72 -5.97
C ALA A 67 0.50 -6.05 -5.71
N LEU A 68 0.84 -6.43 -4.47
CA LEU A 68 2.22 -6.73 -4.06
C LEU A 68 2.63 -8.19 -4.23
N ALA A 69 1.75 -9.07 -4.70
CA ALA A 69 2.06 -10.50 -4.86
C ALA A 69 3.34 -10.77 -5.68
N PRO A 70 3.58 -10.13 -6.86
CA PRO A 70 4.82 -10.35 -7.60
C PRO A 70 6.08 -9.95 -6.81
N LEU A 71 6.01 -8.86 -6.06
CA LEU A 71 7.12 -8.41 -5.22
C LEU A 71 7.38 -9.39 -4.07
N ALA A 72 6.33 -9.91 -3.43
CA ALA A 72 6.44 -10.91 -2.39
C ALA A 72 7.03 -12.24 -2.89
N GLU A 73 6.66 -12.65 -4.11
CA GLU A 73 7.16 -13.88 -4.75
C GLU A 73 8.62 -13.76 -5.22
N SER A 74 9.03 -12.56 -5.66
CA SER A 74 10.40 -12.31 -6.14
C SER A 74 11.49 -12.43 -5.08
N SER A 75 11.13 -12.44 -3.79
CA SER A 75 12.06 -12.34 -2.64
C SER A 75 12.97 -11.11 -2.66
N ALA A 76 12.73 -10.14 -3.55
CA ALA A 76 13.54 -8.92 -3.67
C ALA A 76 13.42 -8.03 -2.42
N ILE A 77 12.36 -8.17 -1.63
CA ILE A 77 12.16 -7.43 -0.39
C ILE A 77 12.05 -8.40 0.79
N GLY A 78 12.74 -8.10 1.88
CA GLY A 78 12.66 -8.90 3.10
C GLY A 78 11.26 -8.85 3.74
N PRO A 79 10.83 -9.90 4.47
CA PRO A 79 9.48 -9.98 5.04
C PRO A 79 9.09 -8.77 5.90
N ALA A 80 10.00 -8.28 6.75
CA ALA A 80 9.74 -7.14 7.62
C ALA A 80 9.49 -5.83 6.84
N ALA A 81 10.23 -5.62 5.75
CA ALA A 81 10.08 -4.45 4.89
C ALA A 81 8.78 -4.54 4.06
N LEU A 82 8.44 -5.73 3.57
CA LEU A 82 7.16 -5.97 2.90
C LEU A 82 5.97 -5.70 3.85
N ASP A 83 6.04 -6.19 5.08
CA ASP A 83 5.01 -5.95 6.10
C ASP A 83 4.87 -4.46 6.42
N GLN A 84 5.99 -3.74 6.50
CA GLN A 84 5.98 -2.30 6.72
C GLN A 84 5.36 -1.54 5.55
N LEU A 85 5.67 -1.92 4.31
CA LEU A 85 5.05 -1.37 3.11
C LEU A 85 3.53 -1.61 3.12
N LYS A 86 3.07 -2.82 3.42
CA LYS A 86 1.65 -3.16 3.53
C LYS A 86 0.92 -2.30 4.58
N ARG A 87 1.55 -2.09 5.74
CA ARG A 87 1.01 -1.19 6.78
C ARG A 87 0.91 0.25 6.29
N GLY A 88 1.95 0.77 5.65
CA GLY A 88 1.95 2.12 5.07
C GLY A 88 0.86 2.30 4.00
N LEU A 89 0.73 1.33 3.10
CA LEU A 89 -0.32 1.34 2.07
C LEU A 89 -1.72 1.22 2.66
N THR A 90 -1.92 0.48 3.76
CA THR A 90 -3.24 0.40 4.42
C THR A 90 -3.75 1.77 4.87
N VAL A 91 -2.86 2.68 5.28
CA VAL A 91 -3.21 4.04 5.67
C VAL A 91 -3.67 4.86 4.46
N VAL A 92 -2.92 4.78 3.35
CA VAL A 92 -3.14 5.63 2.16
C VAL A 92 -4.27 5.09 1.26
N VAL A 93 -4.31 3.76 1.06
CA VAL A 93 -5.30 3.06 0.24
C VAL A 93 -6.57 2.84 1.07
N SER A 94 -7.21 3.96 1.44
CA SER A 94 -8.32 3.96 2.39
C SER A 94 -9.39 5.02 2.05
N ALA A 95 -10.63 4.74 2.47
CA ALA A 95 -11.72 5.70 2.36
C ALA A 95 -11.49 6.92 3.27
N GLU A 96 -10.88 6.69 4.44
CA GLU A 96 -10.54 7.71 5.42
C GLU A 96 -9.54 8.72 4.85
N ALA A 97 -8.52 8.27 4.12
CA ALA A 97 -7.57 9.16 3.46
C ALA A 97 -8.24 10.01 2.37
N LEU A 98 -9.17 9.43 1.61
CA LEU A 98 -9.97 10.19 0.62
C LEU A 98 -10.80 11.27 1.30
N PHE A 99 -11.55 10.91 2.34
CA PHE A 99 -12.40 11.84 3.07
C PHE A 99 -11.60 12.90 3.81
N ASN A 100 -10.41 12.60 4.31
CA ASN A 100 -9.51 13.62 4.84
C ASN A 100 -9.20 14.69 3.77
N LEU A 101 -8.77 14.29 2.57
CA LEU A 101 -8.44 15.24 1.50
C LEU A 101 -9.67 15.99 0.96
N THR A 102 -10.83 15.34 0.84
CA THR A 102 -12.03 16.01 0.33
C THR A 102 -12.69 16.90 1.38
N ASP A 103 -12.76 16.45 2.64
CA ASP A 103 -13.59 17.10 3.65
C ASP A 103 -12.79 18.12 4.47
N LEU A 104 -11.57 17.78 4.88
CA LEU A 104 -10.74 18.67 5.70
C LEU A 104 -9.92 19.62 4.84
N HIS A 105 -9.39 19.13 3.71
CA HIS A 105 -8.61 19.96 2.78
C HIS A 105 -9.46 20.59 1.66
N GLY A 106 -10.75 20.29 1.57
CA GLY A 106 -11.64 20.86 0.55
C GLY A 106 -11.25 20.50 -0.90
N MET A 107 -10.50 19.41 -1.09
CA MET A 107 -9.95 19.05 -2.40
C MET A 107 -11.01 18.46 -3.32
N ALA A 108 -10.97 18.82 -4.60
CA ALA A 108 -11.80 18.18 -5.62
C ALA A 108 -11.53 16.65 -5.66
N PRO A 109 -12.55 15.78 -5.79
CA PRO A 109 -12.39 14.34 -5.68
C PRO A 109 -11.33 13.72 -6.60
N GLU A 110 -11.29 14.10 -7.88
CA GLU A 110 -10.28 13.57 -8.82
C GLU A 110 -8.85 13.97 -8.42
N LYS A 111 -8.66 15.19 -7.89
CA LYS A 111 -7.37 15.66 -7.39
C LYS A 111 -6.97 14.90 -6.11
N ALA A 112 -7.93 14.58 -5.25
CA ALA A 112 -7.70 13.78 -4.06
C ALA A 112 -7.28 12.34 -4.42
N ILE A 113 -7.95 11.72 -5.40
CA ILE A 113 -7.57 10.41 -5.93
C ILE A 113 -6.15 10.44 -6.50
N ALA A 114 -5.83 11.41 -7.37
CA ALA A 114 -4.50 11.56 -7.93
C ALA A 114 -3.41 11.74 -6.85
N SER A 115 -3.71 12.53 -5.80
CA SER A 115 -2.81 12.73 -4.66
C SER A 115 -2.54 11.43 -3.88
N LEU A 116 -3.57 10.61 -3.66
CA LEU A 116 -3.43 9.34 -2.96
C LEU A 116 -2.72 8.28 -3.79
N VAL A 117 -2.98 8.23 -5.11
CA VAL A 117 -2.21 7.40 -6.05
C VAL A 117 -0.74 7.80 -6.03
N HIS A 118 -0.45 9.11 -6.12
CA HIS A 118 0.92 9.60 -6.01
C HIS A 118 1.57 9.17 -4.69
N THR A 119 0.89 9.36 -3.56
CA THR A 119 1.41 8.98 -2.23
C THR A 119 1.68 7.47 -2.13
N ALA A 120 0.75 6.62 -2.59
CA ALA A 120 0.90 5.18 -2.56
C ALA A 120 2.08 4.70 -3.44
N THR A 121 2.23 5.29 -4.64
CA THR A 121 3.37 4.98 -5.52
C THR A 121 4.70 5.47 -4.93
N THR A 122 4.72 6.61 -4.23
CA THR A 122 5.91 7.12 -3.55
C THR A 122 6.35 6.21 -2.41
N LEU A 123 5.43 5.71 -1.58
CA LEU A 123 5.73 4.73 -0.54
C LEU A 123 6.31 3.43 -1.14
N THR A 124 5.71 2.96 -2.23
CA THR A 124 6.17 1.74 -2.91
C THR A 124 7.58 1.92 -3.47
N ARG A 125 7.85 3.03 -4.17
CA ARG A 125 9.20 3.34 -4.67
C ARG A 125 10.23 3.51 -3.55
N ALA A 126 9.83 4.08 -2.41
CA ALA A 126 10.72 4.22 -1.26
C ALA A 126 11.14 2.85 -0.72
N ALA A 127 10.18 1.94 -0.53
CA ALA A 127 10.47 0.59 -0.07
C ALA A 127 11.40 -0.19 -1.03
N LEU A 128 11.26 0.00 -2.34
CA LEU A 128 12.14 -0.61 -3.34
C LEU A 128 13.56 -0.04 -3.27
N ARG A 129 13.70 1.28 -3.10
CA ARG A 129 15.04 1.88 -2.93
C ARG A 129 15.72 1.41 -1.65
N ASP A 130 14.99 1.24 -0.55
CA ASP A 130 15.59 0.78 0.71
C ASP A 130 16.23 -0.61 0.56
N VAL A 131 15.67 -1.47 -0.30
CA VAL A 131 16.29 -2.75 -0.71
C VAL A 131 17.60 -2.50 -1.45
N GLU A 132 17.58 -1.67 -2.49
CA GLU A 132 18.77 -1.38 -3.31
C GLU A 132 19.92 -0.81 -2.46
N HIS A 133 19.61 0.03 -1.45
CA HIS A 133 20.60 0.57 -0.53
C HIS A 133 21.13 -0.48 0.46
N ALA A 134 20.29 -1.40 0.94
CA ALA A 134 20.70 -2.50 1.79
C ALA A 134 21.64 -3.48 1.06
N GLU A 135 21.36 -3.76 -0.22
CA GLU A 135 22.23 -4.58 -1.08
C GLU A 135 23.56 -3.89 -1.41
N SER A 136 23.53 -2.58 -1.67
CA SER A 136 24.73 -1.77 -1.97
C SER A 136 25.65 -1.57 -0.75
N GLY A 137 25.11 -1.65 0.46
CA GLY A 137 25.87 -1.54 1.72
C GLY A 137 26.58 -2.83 2.15
N ALA A 138 26.28 -3.97 1.51
CA ALA A 138 26.86 -5.29 1.80
C ALA A 138 28.12 -5.59 0.94
N GLY A 139 29.02 -4.61 0.80
CA GLY A 139 30.36 -4.83 0.23
C GLY A 139 31.28 -5.63 1.17
N PRO A 140 32.31 -6.34 0.67
CA PRO A 140 33.01 -7.37 1.42
C PRO A 140 33.74 -6.79 2.62
N ASP A 141 33.44 -7.31 3.80
CA ASP A 141 34.21 -7.08 5.03
C ASP A 141 35.63 -7.62 4.85
N ALA A 142 36.52 -6.76 4.37
CA ALA A 142 37.95 -6.99 4.30
C ALA A 142 38.60 -6.32 5.50
N THR A 143 38.81 -7.06 6.58
CA THR A 143 40.13 -7.60 6.90
C THR A 143 40.11 -8.35 8.23
N ALA A 144 40.37 -9.65 8.12
CA ALA A 144 40.84 -10.47 9.22
C ALA A 144 42.08 -9.81 9.86
N HIS A 145 42.02 -9.53 11.16
CA HIS A 145 43.23 -9.33 11.95
C HIS A 145 43.78 -10.71 12.37
N PRO A 146 45.04 -11.04 12.03
CA PRO A 146 45.66 -12.24 12.56
C PRO A 146 46.01 -12.04 14.04
N GLN A 147 45.58 -12.98 14.86
CA GLN A 147 46.16 -13.20 16.18
C GLN A 147 47.67 -13.44 16.01
N THR A 148 48.49 -12.64 16.70
CA THR A 148 49.89 -13.01 16.93
C THR A 148 50.08 -13.11 18.44
N ALA A 149 50.33 -14.34 18.88
CA ALA A 149 50.82 -14.65 20.20
C ALA A 149 52.33 -14.37 20.26
N ALA A 150 52.77 -13.70 21.33
CA ALA A 150 54.08 -13.85 21.97
C ALA A 150 54.01 -13.17 23.34
#